data_AF-A0A917BSR0-F1
#
_entry.id   AF-A0A917BSR0-F1
#
_cell.length_a   1.000
_cell.length_b   1.000
_cell.length_c   1.000
_cell.angle_alpha   90.00
_cell.angle_beta   90.00
_cell.angle_gamma   90.00
#
_symmetry.space_group_name_H-M   'P 1'
#
loop_
_entity.id
_entity.type
_entity.pdbx_description
1 polymer ?
#
loop_
_entity_poly.entity_id
_entity_poly.type
_entity_poly.pdbx_seq_one_letter_code
_entity_poly.pdbx_strand_id
1 'polypeptide(L)'
;MSGLLLDTNALLWLLGKFSLPGDPLAAAASAGLHELAFSGAHAAALAHFPELARHDPFDRMLLAQARSEGRQLLTADAVLLDAQPALTVDARV
;
A
#
# COMPACT_ATOMS: atom_id res chain seq x y z
N MET A 1 -1.83 -1.08 18.43
CA MET A 1 -2.08 -2.37 17.75
C MET A 1 -1.87 -2.14 16.27
N SER A 2 -0.68 -2.50 15.81
CA SER A 2 -0.05 -2.05 14.58
C SER A 2 -0.54 -2.92 13.42
N GLY A 3 -1.61 -2.48 12.74
CA GLY A 3 -1.98 -3.04 11.45
C GLY A 3 -1.01 -2.51 10.40
N LEU A 4 -0.11 -3.36 9.94
CA LEU A 4 0.76 -3.10 8.80
C LEU A 4 -0.08 -3.28 7.52
N LEU A 5 -0.12 -2.25 6.67
CA LEU A 5 -0.80 -2.29 5.38
C LEU A 5 -0.02 -3.20 4.43
N LEU A 6 -0.68 -4.22 3.88
CA LEU A 6 -0.09 -5.07 2.84
C LEU A 6 0.14 -4.24 1.58
N ASP A 7 1.41 -4.20 1.19
CA ASP A 7 1.92 -3.60 -0.03
C ASP A 7 1.24 -4.21 -1.29
N THR A 8 1.19 -3.43 -2.38
CA THR A 8 0.61 -3.68 -3.71
C THR A 8 0.99 -5.04 -4.34
N ASN A 9 1.99 -5.74 -3.80
CA ASN A 9 2.48 -7.02 -4.28
C ASN A 9 1.40 -8.11 -4.36
N ALA A 10 0.41 -8.13 -3.47
CA ALA A 10 -0.70 -9.08 -3.55
C ALA A 10 -1.57 -8.87 -4.82
N LEU A 11 -1.80 -7.60 -5.19
CA LEU A 11 -2.59 -7.25 -6.37
C LEU A 11 -1.81 -7.47 -7.66
N LEU A 12 -0.51 -7.15 -7.67
CA LEU A 12 0.37 -7.46 -8.81
C LEU A 12 0.52 -8.98 -9.00
N TRP A 13 0.54 -9.75 -7.91
CA TRP A 13 0.50 -11.21 -7.97
C TRP A 13 -0.80 -11.75 -8.55
N LEU A 14 -1.96 -11.25 -8.11
CA LEU A 14 -3.26 -11.61 -8.70
C LEU A 14 -3.34 -11.27 -10.19
N LEU A 15 -2.70 -10.18 -10.62
CA LEU A 15 -2.62 -9.77 -12.01
C LEU A 15 -1.53 -10.50 -12.82
N GLY A 16 -0.77 -11.40 -12.20
CA GLY A 16 0.36 -12.11 -12.82
C GLY A 16 1.55 -11.22 -13.18
N LYS A 17 1.56 -9.96 -12.72
CA LYS A 17 2.63 -8.98 -12.96
C LYS A 17 3.80 -9.14 -11.98
N PHE A 18 3.60 -9.92 -10.93
CA PHE A 18 4.62 -10.25 -9.94
C PHE A 18 4.49 -11.72 -9.56
N SER A 19 5.61 -12.45 -9.49
CA SER A 19 5.61 -13.87 -9.12
C SER A 19 6.27 -14.04 -7.76
N LEU A 20 5.50 -14.53 -6.80
CA LEU A 20 5.98 -14.94 -5.49
C LEU A 20 5.90 -16.47 -5.40
N PRO A 21 6.88 -17.13 -4.76
CA PRO A 21 6.76 -18.56 -4.49
C PRO A 21 5.62 -18.80 -3.50
N GLY A 22 4.56 -19.45 -3.97
CA GLY A 22 3.38 -19.78 -3.17
C GLY A 22 2.29 -18.70 -3.20
N ASP A 23 1.32 -18.84 -2.29
CA ASP A 23 0.21 -17.90 -2.12
C ASP A 23 0.62 -16.76 -1.17
N PRO A 24 0.74 -15.52 -1.66
CA PRO A 24 1.13 -14.39 -0.84
C PRO A 24 0.10 -14.05 0.25
N LEU A 25 -1.18 -14.35 0.05
CA LEU A 25 -2.20 -14.11 1.07
C LEU A 25 -2.03 -15.07 2.24
N ALA A 26 -1.79 -16.36 1.94
CA ALA A 26 -1.46 -17.34 2.96
C ALA A 26 -0.16 -17.00 3.69
N ALA A 27 0.88 -16.55 2.98
CA ALA A 27 2.14 -16.13 3.56
C ALA A 27 1.94 -14.93 4.50
N ALA A 28 1.19 -13.92 4.06
CA ALA A 28 0.87 -12.73 4.85
C ALA A 28 0.09 -13.09 6.13
N ALA A 29 -0.93 -13.92 6.02
CA ALA A 29 -1.70 -14.40 7.16
C ALA A 29 -0.81 -15.16 8.17
N SER A 30 0.10 -16.02 7.68
CA SER A 30 1.04 -16.75 8.53
C SER A 30 2.04 -15.83 9.24
N ALA A 31 2.35 -14.68 8.65
CA ALA A 31 3.20 -13.64 9.22
C ALA A 31 2.44 -12.71 10.19
N GLY A 32 1.14 -12.96 10.45
CA GLY A 32 0.32 -12.12 11.33
C GLY A 32 -0.14 -10.81 10.68
N LEU A 33 -0.06 -10.71 9.36
CA LEU A 33 -0.59 -9.57 8.61
C LEU A 33 -2.09 -9.74 8.39
N HIS A 34 -2.80 -8.62 8.38
CA HIS A 34 -4.24 -8.59 8.15
C HIS A 34 -4.53 -7.82 6.86
N GLU A 35 -5.30 -8.45 5.97
CA GLU A 35 -5.80 -7.78 4.78
C GLU A 35 -6.77 -6.65 5.17
N LEU A 36 -6.61 -5.50 4.52
CA LEU A 36 -7.53 -4.38 4.63
C LEU A 36 -8.23 -4.19 3.30
N ALA A 37 -9.55 -4.39 3.29
CA ALA A 37 -10.36 -4.22 2.09
C ALA A 37 -10.31 -2.76 1.60
N PHE A 38 -10.13 -2.58 0.29
CA PHE A 38 -10.20 -1.26 -0.34
C PHE A 38 -11.67 -0.86 -0.53
N SER A 39 -12.07 0.26 0.08
CA SER A 39 -13.45 0.76 0.12
C SER A 39 -13.65 1.98 -0.78
N GLY A 40 -14.93 2.34 -1.00
CA GLY A 40 -15.26 3.61 -1.68
C GLY A 40 -14.73 4.86 -0.97
N ALA A 41 -14.54 4.82 0.35
CA ALA A 41 -13.93 5.92 1.10
C ALA A 41 -12.44 6.08 0.77
N HIS A 42 -11.73 4.96 0.61
CA HIS A 42 -10.34 4.96 0.13
C HIS A 42 -10.26 5.48 -1.31
N ALA A 43 -11.20 5.06 -2.17
CA ALA A 43 -11.33 5.55 -3.54
C ALA A 43 -11.50 7.09 -3.60
N ALA A 44 -12.37 7.66 -2.76
CA ALA A 44 -12.57 9.10 -2.67
C ALA A 44 -11.32 9.84 -2.15
N ALA A 45 -10.54 9.20 -1.29
CA ALA A 45 -9.33 9.80 -0.72
C ALA A 45 -8.20 9.99 -1.74
N LEU A 46 -8.26 9.36 -2.94
CA LEU A 46 -7.30 9.59 -4.03
C LEU A 46 -7.23 11.07 -4.44
N ALA A 47 -8.30 11.85 -4.24
CA ALA A 47 -8.33 13.28 -4.54
C ALA A 47 -7.31 14.10 -3.73
N HIS A 48 -6.78 13.55 -2.63
CA HIS A 48 -5.76 14.20 -1.82
C HIS A 48 -4.33 14.04 -2.37
N PHE A 49 -4.15 13.25 -3.43
CA PHE A 49 -2.84 12.96 -4.04
C PHE A 49 -2.85 13.27 -5.56
N PRO A 50 -3.20 14.50 -5.98
CA PRO A 50 -3.27 14.86 -7.39
C PRO A 50 -1.91 14.78 -8.10
N GLU A 51 -0.81 15.00 -7.37
CA GLU A 51 0.56 14.91 -7.87
C GLU A 51 0.94 13.50 -8.32
N LEU A 52 0.31 12.46 -7.75
CA LEU A 52 0.53 11.07 -8.11
C LEU A 52 -0.42 10.57 -9.20
N ALA A 53 -1.26 11.42 -9.80
CA ALA A 53 -2.23 11.00 -10.80
C ALA A 53 -1.63 10.41 -12.09
N ARG A 54 -0.35 10.68 -12.36
CA ARG A 54 0.41 10.14 -13.50
C ARG A 54 1.40 9.03 -13.10
N HIS A 55 1.45 8.67 -11.82
CA HIS A 55 2.27 7.58 -11.31
C HIS A 55 1.49 6.26 -11.36
N ASP A 56 2.08 5.18 -10.83
CA ASP A 56 1.38 3.90 -10.71
C ASP A 56 0.07 4.11 -9.90
N PRO A 57 -1.10 3.74 -10.45
CA PRO A 57 -2.37 3.95 -9.77
C PRO A 57 -2.44 3.26 -8.41
N PHE A 58 -1.69 2.17 -8.21
CA PHE A 58 -1.70 1.41 -6.96
C PHE A 58 -0.94 2.11 -5.84
N ASP A 59 0.16 2.80 -6.13
CA ASP A 59 0.88 3.61 -5.14
C ASP A 59 -0.04 4.70 -4.58
N ARG A 60 -0.79 5.34 -5.47
CA ARG A 60 -1.79 6.33 -5.08
C ARG A 60 -2.92 5.72 -4.27
N MET A 61 -3.32 4.48 -4.57
CA MET A 61 -4.32 3.75 -3.78
C MET A 61 -3.80 3.39 -2.38
N LEU A 62 -2.56 2.94 -2.25
CA LEU A 62 -1.94 2.64 -0.96
C LEU A 62 -1.88 3.86 -0.06
N LEU A 63 -1.43 5.00 -0.58
CA LEU A 63 -1.38 6.25 0.18
C LEU A 63 -2.79 6.72 0.58
N ALA A 64 -3.77 6.60 -0.31
CA ALA A 64 -5.14 6.95 0.01
C ALA A 64 -5.75 6.08 1.10
N GLN A 65 -5.53 4.76 1.03
CA GLN A 65 -5.97 3.84 2.07
C GLN A 65 -5.25 4.12 3.39
N ALA A 66 -3.92 4.29 3.39
CA ALA A 66 -3.14 4.64 4.58
C ALA A 66 -3.67 5.91 5.25
N ARG A 67 -3.93 6.97 4.47
CA ARG A 67 -4.51 8.23 4.95
C ARG A 67 -5.88 8.02 5.58
N SER A 68 -6.78 7.31 4.89
CA SER A 68 -8.15 7.07 5.38
C SER A 68 -8.20 6.21 6.64
N GLU A 69 -7.27 5.25 6.76
CA GLU A 69 -7.15 4.38 7.93
C GLU A 69 -6.37 5.03 9.09
N GLY A 70 -5.82 6.23 8.90
CA GLY A 70 -4.97 6.90 9.89
C GLY A 70 -3.68 6.13 10.18
N ARG A 71 -3.13 5.44 9.17
CA ARG A 71 -1.92 4.61 9.25
C ARG A 71 -0.81 5.20 8.39
N GLN A 72 0.42 4.86 8.71
CA GLN A 72 1.56 5.15 7.85
C GLN A 72 1.84 3.95 6.92
N LEU A 73 2.25 4.26 5.69
CA LEU A 73 2.69 3.29 4.70
C LEU A 73 4.18 2.99 4.90
N LEU A 74 4.52 1.77 5.29
CA LEU A 74 5.90 1.29 5.28
C LEU A 74 6.30 0.94 3.85
N THR A 75 7.29 1.61 3.27
CA THR A 75 7.71 1.39 1.88
C THR A 75 9.21 1.64 1.69
N ALA A 76 9.83 0.93 0.74
CA ALA A 76 11.20 1.19 0.30
C ALA A 76 11.24 2.09 -0.96
N ASP A 77 10.08 2.49 -1.50
CA ASP A 77 9.98 3.33 -2.68
C ASP A 77 10.37 4.78 -2.34
N ALA A 78 11.51 5.23 -2.89
CA ALA A 78 12.02 6.57 -2.68
C ALA A 78 11.08 7.68 -3.19
N VAL A 79 10.34 7.43 -4.28
CA VAL A 79 9.39 8.40 -4.84
C VAL A 79 8.26 8.64 -3.85
N LEU A 80 7.73 7.59 -3.21
CA LEU A 80 6.67 7.74 -2.22
C LEU A 80 7.16 8.33 -0.91
N LEU A 81 8.37 7.96 -0.47
CA LEU A 81 9.02 8.55 0.69
C LEU A 81 9.19 10.07 0.53
N ASP A 82 9.63 10.52 -0.64
CA ASP A 82 9.85 11.93 -0.93
C ASP A 82 8.52 12.69 -1.15
N ALA A 83 7.54 12.06 -1.82
CA ALA A 83 6.26 12.70 -2.11
C ALA A 83 5.37 12.87 -0.88
N GLN A 84 5.38 11.89 0.03
CA GLN A 84 4.47 11.83 1.18
C GLN A 84 5.21 11.47 2.50
N PRO A 85 6.19 12.27 2.94
CA PRO A 85 7.06 11.93 4.07
C PRO A 85 6.32 11.87 5.42
N ALA A 86 5.20 12.57 5.57
CA ALA A 86 4.38 12.50 6.79
C ALA A 86 3.55 11.21 6.88
N LEU A 87 3.26 10.59 5.73
CA LEU A 87 2.40 9.41 5.62
C LEU A 87 3.18 8.13 5.37
N THR A 88 4.49 8.21 5.14
CA THR A 88 5.35 7.07 4.82
C THR A 88 6.42 6.85 5.88
N VAL A 89 6.89 5.60 5.97
CA VAL A 89 8.03 5.19 6.79
C VAL A 89 8.97 4.39 5.90
N ASP A 90 10.26 4.65 5.99
CA ASP A 90 11.27 3.92 5.21
C ASP A 90 11.38 2.46 5.71
N ALA A 91 11.23 1.51 4.81
CA ALA A 91 11.34 0.08 5.13
C ALA A 91 12.80 -0.44 5.15
N ARG A 92 13.78 0.40 4.79
CA ARG A 92 15.19 0.03 4.67
C ARG A 92 16.00 0.27 5.95
N VAL A 93 15.37 0.83 6.99
CA VAL A 93 16.00 1.18 8.28
C VAL A 93 15.75 0.13 9.36
#